data_AF-A0A2G5T9C5-F1
#
_entry.id   AF-A0A2G5T9C5-F1
#
_cell.length_a   1.000
_cell.length_b   1.000
_cell.length_c   1.000
_cell.angle_alpha   90.00
_cell.angle_beta   90.00
_cell.angle_gamma   90.00
#
_symmetry.space_group_name_H-M   'P 1'
#
loop_
_entity.id
_entity.type
_entity.pdbx_description
1 polymer ?
#
loop_
_entity_poly.entity_id
_entity_poly.type
_entity_poly.pdbx_seq_one_letter_code
_entity_poly.pdbx_strand_id
1 'polypeptide(L)'
;MNEPADLTCPKVPISVDTLTGSFPPGGLAQFPANYYCGIDFEIPTGKVLKFKIRTEADEPGDKVVIRDSIGTSNEFTSPSSVFYVAAEKATVFVKTESSSSSFHFTWEYIDVSGFTGIENPTETIIPLNLTANHYYRFEHAFQPISLLAASLSGGIDSSLKNIFVYDGENLNSKFVGNLEQFMKNKIPKTTGRYLTLVNFYRLPSDSYLFVTSSQYRNYGFAILSKNKPYRVKKAATIDGKSALSATVFYCIDSNETYLTDLKILNPLNEYASLSIRPFSNNYYYRKLFYRNYGTRSHYSYAFDPKSLPQHIASNVFTIELDQGEIEFELKSGPMEDYTKVAPGRKGKIISPSSWNQTVSSSYFANFTATKTVKFEFNVDDMNTMKYEEMLLVEVGQLHSYSDPQFFKLTPRSFGQEAIGTYMAVTFTGTTGGSSFTLNYTVENLRKSFRSE
;
A
#
# COMPACT_ATOMS: atom_id res chain seq x y z
N MET A 1 18.05 54.66 -19.28
CA MET A 1 18.49 53.57 -20.16
C MET A 1 18.76 52.39 -19.25
N ASN A 2 18.03 51.29 -19.40
CA ASN A 2 18.32 50.07 -18.66
C ASN A 2 19.60 49.47 -19.26
N GLU A 3 20.57 49.19 -18.40
CA GLU A 3 21.79 48.48 -18.78
C GLU A 3 21.39 47.12 -19.38
N PRO A 4 21.94 46.72 -20.53
CA PRO A 4 21.62 45.43 -21.14
C PRO A 4 22.00 44.31 -20.17
N ALA A 5 21.13 43.31 -20.04
CA ALA A 5 21.40 42.18 -19.15
C ALA A 5 22.68 41.45 -19.58
N ASP A 6 23.53 41.11 -18.60
CA ASP A 6 24.71 40.27 -18.86
C ASP A 6 24.27 38.81 -19.07
N LEU A 7 24.33 38.38 -20.32
CA LEU A 7 24.00 37.02 -20.76
C LEU A 7 25.26 36.18 -21.01
N THR A 8 26.42 36.61 -20.52
CA THR A 8 27.69 35.88 -20.69
C THR A 8 27.60 34.54 -19.99
N CYS A 9 27.69 33.46 -20.76
CA CYS A 9 27.61 32.11 -20.22
C CYS A 9 28.78 31.84 -19.26
N PRO A 10 28.52 31.54 -17.97
CA PRO A 10 29.54 31.12 -17.03
C PRO A 10 30.36 29.94 -17.56
N LYS A 11 31.70 30.09 -17.55
CA LYS A 11 32.64 29.05 -18.04
C LYS A 11 33.26 28.23 -16.91
N VAL A 12 33.21 28.74 -15.69
CA VAL A 12 33.71 28.05 -14.50
C VAL A 12 32.51 27.44 -13.77
N PRO A 13 32.59 26.18 -13.32
CA PRO A 13 31.53 25.58 -12.52
C PRO A 13 31.19 26.41 -11.29
N ILE A 14 29.90 26.59 -11.04
CA ILE A 14 29.41 27.25 -9.83
C ILE A 14 29.56 26.25 -8.68
N SER A 15 30.18 26.69 -7.58
CA SER A 15 30.47 25.87 -6.41
C SER A 15 29.88 26.49 -5.13
N VAL A 16 30.18 25.87 -3.99
CA VAL A 16 29.83 26.39 -2.66
C VAL A 16 30.50 27.72 -2.30
N ASP A 17 31.51 28.17 -3.06
CA ASP A 17 32.10 29.50 -2.89
C ASP A 17 31.07 30.60 -3.22
N THR A 18 30.04 30.26 -3.98
CA THR A 18 28.88 31.09 -4.32
C THR A 18 27.59 30.43 -3.86
N LEU A 19 27.34 30.47 -2.55
CA LEU A 19 26.18 29.82 -1.90
C LEU A 19 24.82 30.20 -2.52
N THR A 20 24.69 31.42 -3.02
CA THR A 20 23.49 31.90 -3.70
C THR A 20 23.88 32.74 -4.91
N GLY A 21 23.04 32.74 -5.94
CA GLY A 21 23.19 33.64 -7.07
C GLY A 21 22.04 33.55 -8.06
N SER A 22 22.18 34.26 -9.18
CA SER A 22 21.18 34.33 -10.24
C SER A 22 21.82 34.40 -11.62
N PHE A 23 21.11 33.89 -12.61
CA PHE A 23 21.45 34.06 -14.01
C PHE A 23 20.19 34.39 -14.83
N PRO A 24 20.18 35.51 -15.58
CA PRO A 24 21.19 36.58 -15.51
C PRO A 24 21.13 37.35 -14.18
N PRO A 25 22.20 38.05 -13.76
CA PRO A 25 22.27 38.71 -12.44
C PRO A 25 21.18 39.77 -12.19
N GLY A 26 20.67 40.40 -13.25
CA GLY A 26 19.66 41.47 -13.21
C GLY A 26 18.21 41.01 -13.13
N GLY A 27 17.93 39.70 -13.07
CA GLY A 27 16.57 39.16 -13.05
C GLY A 27 16.13 38.60 -14.40
N LEU A 28 14.82 38.60 -14.64
CA LEU A 28 14.23 38.13 -15.90
C LEU A 28 14.73 38.98 -17.07
N ALA A 29 15.35 38.34 -18.06
CA ALA A 29 15.87 39.03 -19.23
C ALA A 29 15.57 38.25 -20.52
N GLN A 30 15.44 39.00 -21.61
CA GLN A 30 15.22 38.49 -22.96
C GLN A 30 16.53 37.95 -23.54
N PHE A 31 16.49 36.77 -24.13
CA PHE A 31 17.65 36.10 -24.73
C PHE A 31 17.64 36.27 -26.26
N PRO A 32 18.83 36.41 -26.90
CA PRO A 32 18.90 36.48 -28.36
C PRO A 32 18.51 35.15 -29.01
N ALA A 33 18.14 35.16 -30.29
CA ALA A 33 17.88 33.95 -31.06
C ALA A 33 19.14 33.07 -31.17
N ASN A 34 18.95 31.75 -31.21
CA ASN A 34 20.01 30.74 -31.31
C ASN A 34 21.01 30.78 -30.13
N TYR A 35 20.58 31.21 -28.95
CA TYR A 35 21.41 31.17 -27.75
C TYR A 35 21.48 29.74 -27.20
N TYR A 36 22.68 29.33 -26.79
CA TYR A 36 22.91 28.07 -26.11
C TYR A 36 23.98 28.24 -25.05
N CYS A 37 23.60 28.06 -23.79
CA CYS A 37 24.51 28.13 -22.65
C CYS A 37 24.28 26.92 -21.74
N GLY A 38 25.37 26.27 -21.34
CA GLY A 38 25.38 25.26 -20.29
C GLY A 38 26.14 25.78 -19.09
N ILE A 39 25.50 25.80 -17.93
CA ILE A 39 26.06 26.29 -16.67
C ILE A 39 26.20 25.10 -15.73
N ASP A 40 27.44 24.73 -15.43
CA ASP A 40 27.74 23.60 -14.57
C ASP A 40 27.75 24.00 -13.09
N PHE A 41 27.25 23.10 -12.26
CA PHE A 41 27.19 23.23 -10.81
C PHE A 41 27.89 22.03 -10.17
N GLU A 42 28.83 22.31 -9.27
CA GLU A 42 29.45 21.32 -8.40
C GLU A 42 28.73 21.32 -7.05
N ILE A 43 28.20 20.17 -6.66
CA ILE A 43 27.36 20.05 -5.46
C ILE A 43 28.02 19.05 -4.51
N PRO A 44 28.65 19.50 -3.41
CA PRO A 44 29.30 18.59 -2.49
C PRO A 44 28.28 17.73 -1.75
N THR A 45 28.73 16.55 -1.31
CA THR A 45 27.98 15.68 -0.41
C THR A 45 27.53 16.43 0.85
N GLY A 46 26.32 16.15 1.33
CA GLY A 46 25.72 16.87 2.45
C GLY A 46 25.06 18.21 2.07
N LYS A 47 25.06 18.57 0.78
CA LYS A 47 24.30 19.71 0.25
C LYS A 47 23.36 19.32 -0.88
N VAL A 48 22.33 20.14 -1.06
CA VAL A 48 21.43 20.10 -2.22
C VAL A 48 21.30 21.50 -2.82
N LEU A 49 21.03 21.58 -4.11
CA LEU A 49 20.88 22.85 -4.80
C LEU A 49 19.40 23.10 -5.09
N LYS A 50 18.89 24.26 -4.67
CA LYS A 50 17.53 24.70 -4.96
C LYS A 50 17.54 25.75 -6.04
N PHE A 51 16.85 25.47 -7.14
CA PHE A 51 16.59 26.41 -8.20
C PHE A 51 15.20 27.03 -8.06
N LYS A 52 15.10 28.34 -8.32
CA LYS A 52 13.82 29.00 -8.65
C LYS A 52 13.95 29.54 -10.07
N ILE A 53 13.07 29.11 -10.95
CA ILE A 53 13.16 29.33 -12.39
C ILE A 53 11.94 30.12 -12.82
N ARG A 54 12.14 31.13 -13.67
CA ARG A 54 11.09 31.89 -14.34
C ARG A 54 11.34 31.85 -15.84
N THR A 55 10.29 31.54 -16.59
CA THR A 55 10.37 31.37 -18.04
C THR A 55 9.17 32.02 -18.73
N GLU A 56 9.43 32.88 -19.70
CA GLU A 56 8.45 33.39 -20.66
C GLU A 56 8.93 32.90 -22.02
N ALA A 57 8.63 31.63 -22.33
CA ALA A 57 9.04 30.98 -23.57
C ALA A 57 8.00 31.21 -24.66
N ASP A 58 8.43 31.72 -25.81
CA ASP A 58 7.54 32.05 -26.94
C ASP A 58 7.46 30.92 -27.97
N GLU A 59 8.50 30.09 -28.09
CA GLU A 59 8.56 28.97 -29.03
C GLU A 59 8.81 27.64 -28.31
N PRO A 60 8.32 26.49 -28.81
CA PRO A 60 8.56 25.18 -28.19
C PRO A 60 10.05 24.79 -28.06
N GLY A 61 10.91 25.38 -28.89
CA GLY A 61 12.37 25.18 -28.83
C GLY A 61 13.07 25.97 -27.73
N ASP A 62 12.39 26.97 -27.15
CA ASP A 62 12.91 27.90 -26.14
C ASP A 62 12.66 27.33 -24.76
N LYS A 63 13.74 27.02 -24.03
CA LYS A 63 13.60 26.33 -22.75
C LYS A 63 14.80 26.45 -21.84
N VAL A 64 14.50 26.29 -20.55
CA VAL A 64 15.48 25.96 -19.52
C VAL A 64 15.39 24.47 -19.23
N VAL A 65 16.52 23.77 -19.26
CA VAL A 65 16.60 22.33 -18.94
C VAL A 65 17.65 22.13 -17.86
N ILE A 66 17.29 21.45 -16.77
CA ILE A 66 18.25 21.07 -15.73
C ILE A 66 18.52 19.58 -15.83
N ARG A 67 19.78 19.23 -16.07
CA ARG A 67 20.27 17.86 -16.03
C ARG A 67 20.84 17.58 -14.64
N ASP A 68 20.32 16.56 -13.96
CA ASP A 68 20.77 16.15 -12.63
C ASP A 68 21.98 15.18 -12.68
N SER A 69 22.45 14.76 -11.50
CA SER A 69 23.63 13.90 -11.34
C SER A 69 23.47 12.49 -11.92
N ILE A 70 22.23 12.00 -12.04
CA ILE A 70 21.94 10.71 -12.69
C ILE A 70 21.67 10.85 -14.19
N GLY A 71 21.79 12.07 -14.74
CA GLY A 71 21.65 12.37 -16.16
C GLY A 71 20.22 12.62 -16.62
N THR A 72 19.25 12.73 -15.71
CA THR A 72 17.86 13.03 -16.09
C THR A 72 17.73 14.50 -16.43
N SER A 73 17.14 14.78 -17.59
CA SER A 73 16.84 16.14 -18.05
C SER A 73 15.44 16.55 -17.62
N ASN A 74 15.31 17.67 -16.90
CA ASN A 74 14.04 18.24 -16.45
C ASN A 74 13.82 19.56 -17.18
N GLU A 75 12.75 19.65 -17.95
CA GLU A 75 12.43 20.82 -18.77
C GLU A 75 11.47 21.77 -18.04
N PHE A 76 11.75 23.07 -18.13
CA PHE A 76 10.99 24.12 -17.48
C PHE A 76 10.49 25.11 -18.53
N THR A 77 9.18 25.06 -18.77
CA THR A 77 8.43 25.97 -19.65
C THR A 77 7.34 26.74 -18.88
N SER A 78 7.15 26.42 -17.60
CA SER A 78 6.15 27.08 -16.75
C SER A 78 6.66 28.43 -16.22
N PRO A 79 5.81 29.48 -16.15
CA PRO A 79 6.19 30.84 -15.75
C PRO A 79 6.99 30.95 -14.46
N SER A 80 6.75 30.05 -13.51
CA SER A 80 7.53 29.93 -12.29
C SER A 80 7.60 28.48 -11.84
N SER A 81 8.81 28.01 -11.51
CA SER A 81 9.07 26.66 -11.03
C SER A 81 10.10 26.65 -9.90
N VAL A 82 10.01 25.66 -9.01
CA VAL A 82 11.05 25.34 -8.02
C VAL A 82 11.56 23.94 -8.34
N PHE A 83 12.88 23.75 -8.28
CA PHE A 83 13.50 22.46 -8.51
C PHE A 83 14.65 22.23 -7.55
N TYR A 84 14.82 20.98 -7.08
CA TYR A 84 15.95 20.60 -6.25
C TYR A 84 16.84 19.62 -7.00
N VAL A 85 18.15 19.73 -6.82
CA VAL A 85 19.14 18.79 -7.33
C VAL A 85 19.95 18.24 -6.16
N ALA A 86 20.14 16.92 -6.14
CA ALA A 86 21.01 16.25 -5.18
C ALA A 86 22.50 16.54 -5.43
N ALA A 87 23.35 16.01 -4.57
CA ALA A 87 24.81 16.15 -4.66
C ALA A 87 25.43 15.57 -5.95
N GLU A 88 26.74 15.74 -6.07
CA GLU A 88 27.62 15.50 -7.23
C GLU A 88 27.64 16.66 -8.22
N LYS A 89 26.61 16.81 -9.05
CA LYS A 89 26.60 17.82 -10.12
C LYS A 89 25.21 18.10 -10.69
N ALA A 90 25.07 19.26 -11.31
CA ALA A 90 23.99 19.57 -12.24
C ALA A 90 24.51 20.44 -13.39
N THR A 91 23.78 20.43 -14.51
CA THR A 91 23.99 21.39 -15.59
C THR A 91 22.67 22.05 -15.95
N VAL A 92 22.63 23.38 -15.95
CA VAL A 92 21.49 24.16 -16.43
C VAL A 92 21.76 24.59 -17.86
N PHE A 93 20.90 24.15 -18.79
CA PHE A 93 20.92 24.56 -20.18
C PHE A 93 19.86 25.62 -20.42
N VAL A 94 20.28 26.76 -20.98
CA VAL A 94 19.38 27.77 -21.53
C VAL A 94 19.51 27.72 -23.03
N LYS A 95 18.41 27.40 -23.72
CA LYS A 95 18.35 27.32 -25.19
C LYS A 95 17.25 28.23 -25.71
N THR A 96 17.56 29.01 -26.73
CA THR A 96 16.57 29.72 -27.56
C THR A 96 16.76 29.41 -29.04
N GLU A 97 15.64 29.38 -29.75
CA GLU A 97 15.46 29.46 -31.19
C GLU A 97 14.91 30.84 -31.56
N SER A 98 14.04 31.44 -30.72
CA SER A 98 13.53 32.80 -30.91
C SER A 98 14.34 33.87 -30.15
N SER A 99 14.10 35.14 -30.47
CA SER A 99 14.70 36.28 -29.76
C SER A 99 13.76 36.95 -28.76
N SER A 100 12.54 36.43 -28.56
CA SER A 100 11.50 37.07 -27.76
C SER A 100 11.32 36.42 -26.38
N SER A 101 11.86 35.21 -26.20
CA SER A 101 11.82 34.50 -24.93
C SER A 101 12.68 35.14 -23.84
N SER A 102 12.16 35.11 -22.61
CA SER A 102 12.85 35.62 -21.42
C SER A 102 13.02 34.55 -20.35
N PHE A 103 14.22 34.47 -19.77
CA PHE A 103 14.55 33.48 -18.74
C PHE A 103 15.26 34.10 -17.56
N HIS A 104 15.06 33.50 -16.39
CA HIS A 104 15.85 33.79 -15.20
C HIS A 104 15.76 32.64 -14.22
N PHE A 105 16.89 32.30 -13.62
CA PHE A 105 16.88 31.39 -12.49
C PHE A 105 17.81 31.86 -11.37
N THR A 106 17.46 31.47 -10.16
CA THR A 106 18.30 31.64 -8.96
C THR A 106 18.69 30.28 -8.42
N TRP A 107 19.85 30.19 -7.77
CA TRP A 107 20.27 29.00 -7.05
C TRP A 107 20.58 29.31 -5.58
N GLU A 108 20.41 28.29 -4.74
CA GLU A 108 20.70 28.32 -3.30
C GLU A 108 21.24 26.95 -2.88
N TYR A 109 22.45 26.92 -2.33
CA TYR A 109 23.03 25.73 -1.71
C TYR A 109 22.45 25.56 -0.30
N ILE A 110 21.75 24.45 -0.08
CA ILE A 110 21.12 24.11 1.19
C ILE A 110 21.94 23.01 1.86
N ASP A 111 22.34 23.25 3.10
CA ASP A 111 22.97 22.23 3.94
C ASP A 111 21.92 21.25 4.47
N VAL A 112 22.11 19.97 4.18
CA VAL A 112 21.23 18.88 4.63
C VAL A 112 21.89 17.96 5.65
N SER A 113 23.13 18.26 6.06
CA SER A 113 23.85 17.49 7.08
C SER A 113 23.18 17.54 8.45
N GLY A 114 22.45 18.61 8.74
CA GLY A 114 21.66 18.77 9.98
C GLY A 114 20.27 18.14 9.94
N PHE A 115 19.88 17.44 8.88
CA PHE A 115 18.57 16.79 8.81
C PHE A 115 18.51 15.62 9.80
N THR A 116 17.36 15.44 10.45
CA THR A 116 17.19 14.38 11.44
C THR A 116 16.71 13.08 10.79
N GLY A 117 17.37 11.96 11.12
CA GLY A 117 16.97 10.64 10.64
C GLY A 117 15.77 10.08 11.39
N ILE A 118 14.80 9.52 10.67
CA ILE A 118 13.71 8.72 11.21
C ILE A 118 13.92 7.27 10.77
N GLU A 119 14.19 6.40 11.74
CA GLU A 119 14.45 4.99 11.49
C GLU A 119 13.14 4.21 11.36
N ASN A 120 13.03 3.41 10.29
CA ASN A 120 11.91 2.52 10.06
C ASN A 120 12.44 1.12 9.72
N PRO A 121 11.89 0.05 10.31
CA PRO A 121 12.26 -1.30 9.92
C PRO A 121 11.76 -1.61 8.50
N THR A 122 12.29 -2.67 7.88
CA THR A 122 11.64 -3.28 6.71
C THR A 122 10.31 -3.95 7.07
N GLU A 123 9.50 -4.25 6.06
CA GLU A 123 8.14 -4.78 6.18
C GLU A 123 7.18 -3.79 6.84
N THR A 124 7.41 -2.50 6.61
CA THR A 124 6.55 -1.42 7.10
C THR A 124 5.82 -0.73 5.98
N ILE A 125 4.62 -0.24 6.30
CA ILE A 125 3.85 0.66 5.46
C ILE A 125 3.89 2.04 6.11
N ILE A 126 4.32 3.06 5.36
CA ILE A 126 4.34 4.44 5.83
C ILE A 126 3.58 5.38 4.88
N PRO A 127 2.96 6.45 5.39
CA PRO A 127 2.50 7.54 4.52
C PRO A 127 3.70 8.28 3.92
N LEU A 128 3.59 8.71 2.67
CA LEU A 128 4.61 9.53 1.99
C LEU A 128 4.48 11.03 2.29
N ASN A 129 3.66 11.41 3.27
CA ASN A 129 3.65 12.74 3.85
C ASN A 129 4.85 12.91 4.81
N LEU A 130 6.05 12.97 4.23
CA LEU A 130 7.32 12.97 4.96
C LEU A 130 7.53 14.29 5.72
N THR A 131 8.04 14.18 6.94
CA THR A 131 8.32 15.34 7.80
C THR A 131 9.41 16.24 7.21
N ALA A 132 9.19 17.55 7.23
CA ALA A 132 10.17 18.52 6.75
C ALA A 132 11.49 18.44 7.53
N ASN A 133 12.61 18.63 6.83
CA ASN A 133 13.97 18.57 7.40
C ASN A 133 14.32 17.22 8.08
N HIS A 134 13.61 16.16 7.72
CA HIS A 134 13.90 14.79 8.15
C HIS A 134 14.16 13.92 6.92
N TYR A 135 14.96 12.89 7.11
CA TYR A 135 15.09 11.79 6.16
C TYR A 135 14.61 10.49 6.79
N TYR A 136 13.97 9.64 5.99
CA TYR A 136 13.43 8.36 6.44
C TYR A 136 14.40 7.27 6.01
N ARG A 137 15.02 6.60 6.98
CA ARG A 137 15.97 5.52 6.75
C ARG A 137 15.28 4.18 6.96
N PHE A 138 15.46 3.29 6.00
CA PHE A 138 15.05 1.90 6.09
C PHE A 138 16.28 1.00 6.12
N GLU A 139 16.22 -0.04 6.95
CA GLU A 139 17.29 -1.02 7.11
C GLU A 139 16.74 -2.45 7.09
N HIS A 140 17.37 -3.30 6.29
CA HIS A 140 17.23 -4.75 6.37
C HIS A 140 18.52 -5.36 6.92
N ALA A 141 18.45 -6.51 7.58
CA ALA A 141 19.64 -7.13 8.17
C ALA A 141 20.68 -7.58 7.12
N PHE A 142 20.23 -8.21 6.03
CA PHE A 142 21.12 -8.90 5.08
C PHE A 142 20.75 -8.80 3.60
N GLN A 143 19.69 -8.07 3.24
CA GLN A 143 19.14 -8.13 1.88
C GLN A 143 18.90 -6.72 1.33
N PRO A 144 18.90 -6.56 -0.01
CA PRO A 144 18.42 -5.36 -0.65
C PRO A 144 16.95 -5.08 -0.31
N ILE A 145 16.65 -3.79 -0.18
CA ILE A 145 15.33 -3.25 0.05
C ILE A 145 14.64 -3.03 -1.30
N SER A 146 13.37 -3.40 -1.37
CA SER A 146 12.47 -3.15 -2.49
C SER A 146 11.31 -2.28 -2.06
N LEU A 147 10.81 -1.47 -2.98
CA LEU A 147 9.74 -0.51 -2.74
C LEU A 147 8.51 -0.83 -3.57
N LEU A 148 7.35 -0.65 -2.96
CA LEU A 148 6.05 -0.61 -3.63
C LEU A 148 5.33 0.65 -3.17
N ALA A 149 4.73 1.40 -4.09
CA ALA A 149 3.98 2.61 -3.78
C ALA A 149 2.56 2.49 -4.33
N ALA A 150 1.59 3.01 -3.59
CA ALA A 150 0.20 3.07 -4.01
C ALA A 150 -0.46 4.33 -3.48
N SER A 151 -1.32 4.94 -4.30
CA SER A 151 -2.05 6.15 -3.98
C SER A 151 -3.47 5.83 -3.55
N LEU A 152 -4.00 6.62 -2.60
CA LEU A 152 -5.41 6.58 -2.21
C LEU A 152 -6.35 6.90 -3.40
N SER A 153 -5.92 7.76 -4.32
CA SER A 153 -6.68 8.11 -5.51
C SER A 153 -6.81 6.93 -6.49
N GLY A 154 -5.88 5.96 -6.43
CA GLY A 154 -5.83 4.78 -7.30
C GLY A 154 -5.05 5.00 -8.61
N GLY A 155 -4.49 6.19 -8.82
CA GLY A 155 -3.65 6.53 -9.97
C GLY A 155 -2.17 6.68 -9.61
N ILE A 156 -1.38 7.15 -10.60
CA ILE A 156 0.00 7.56 -10.36
C ILE A 156 -0.03 8.92 -9.67
N ASP A 157 0.49 8.98 -8.45
CA ASP A 157 0.65 10.23 -7.70
C ASP A 157 1.83 11.02 -8.27
N SER A 158 1.54 12.16 -8.89
CA SER A 158 2.57 13.03 -9.48
C SER A 158 3.52 13.65 -8.43
N SER A 159 3.16 13.61 -7.14
CA SER A 159 4.01 14.11 -6.06
C SER A 159 5.19 13.19 -5.74
N LEU A 160 5.20 11.94 -6.25
CA LEU A 160 6.34 11.02 -6.09
C LEU A 160 7.65 11.58 -6.68
N LYS A 161 7.58 12.48 -7.66
CA LYS A 161 8.74 13.19 -8.21
C LYS A 161 9.43 14.14 -7.22
N ASN A 162 8.73 14.51 -6.13
CA ASN A 162 9.23 15.40 -5.09
C ASN A 162 10.01 14.66 -3.99
N ILE A 163 9.99 13.33 -3.99
CA ILE A 163 10.62 12.49 -2.98
C ILE A 163 11.92 11.93 -3.55
N PHE A 164 13.03 12.27 -2.94
CA PHE A 164 14.37 11.86 -3.37
C PHE A 164 14.74 10.52 -2.75
N VAL A 165 15.36 9.66 -3.55
CA VAL A 165 15.79 8.33 -3.14
C VAL A 165 17.31 8.27 -3.13
N TYR A 166 17.86 7.82 -2.00
CA TYR A 166 19.28 7.61 -1.79
C TYR A 166 19.51 6.12 -1.48
N ASP A 167 20.43 5.49 -2.22
CA ASP A 167 20.86 4.11 -2.00
C ASP A 167 21.94 4.09 -0.91
N GLY A 168 21.51 4.04 0.34
CA GLY A 168 22.37 4.05 1.51
C GLY A 168 21.69 4.59 2.77
N GLU A 169 22.51 4.82 3.81
CA GLU A 169 22.07 5.06 5.18
C GLU A 169 21.52 6.48 5.43
N ASN A 170 21.94 7.45 4.62
CA ASN A 170 21.64 8.86 4.84
C ASN A 170 21.78 9.68 3.54
N LEU A 171 21.61 11.00 3.65
CA LEU A 171 21.67 11.94 2.52
C LEU A 171 23.08 12.15 1.93
N ASN A 172 24.13 11.59 2.56
CA ASN A 172 25.48 11.56 1.98
C ASN A 172 25.68 10.36 1.03
N SER A 173 24.70 9.45 0.98
CA SER A 173 24.74 8.27 0.13
C SER A 173 24.49 8.63 -1.34
N LYS A 174 24.60 7.65 -2.23
CA LYS A 174 24.39 7.87 -3.67
C LYS A 174 22.92 8.21 -3.95
N PHE A 175 22.65 9.35 -4.55
CA PHE A 175 21.34 9.67 -5.10
C PHE A 175 21.05 8.77 -6.32
N VAL A 176 19.86 8.16 -6.34
CA VAL A 176 19.45 7.20 -7.40
C VAL A 176 18.19 7.62 -8.15
N GLY A 177 17.78 8.89 -7.99
CA GLY A 177 16.59 9.46 -8.61
C GLY A 177 15.50 9.80 -7.61
N ASN A 178 14.45 10.45 -8.09
CA ASN A 178 13.22 10.59 -7.30
C ASN A 178 12.43 9.29 -7.26
N LEU A 179 11.43 9.20 -6.37
CA LEU A 179 10.69 7.97 -6.13
C LEU A 179 9.91 7.54 -7.38
N GLU A 180 9.37 8.47 -8.16
CA GLU A 180 8.72 8.14 -9.43
C GLU A 180 9.69 7.46 -10.43
N GLN A 181 10.88 8.03 -10.60
CA GLN A 181 11.93 7.47 -11.47
C GLN A 181 12.43 6.13 -10.94
N PHE A 182 12.68 6.03 -9.64
CA PHE A 182 13.17 4.81 -9.01
C PHE A 182 12.19 3.66 -9.19
N MET A 183 10.88 3.93 -9.07
CA MET A 183 9.81 2.96 -9.24
C MET A 183 9.59 2.52 -10.69
N LYS A 184 10.05 3.30 -11.70
CA LYS A 184 10.01 2.90 -13.12
C LYS A 184 11.06 1.83 -13.46
N ASN A 185 12.03 1.58 -12.59
CA ASN A 185 12.98 0.49 -12.77
C ASN A 185 12.25 -0.85 -12.77
N LYS A 186 12.69 -1.78 -13.63
CA LYS A 186 12.09 -3.13 -13.73
C LYS A 186 12.00 -3.85 -12.37
N ILE A 187 12.96 -3.59 -11.48
CA ILE A 187 12.95 -4.01 -10.09
C ILE A 187 13.50 -2.84 -9.26
N PRO A 188 12.63 -2.02 -8.61
CA PRO A 188 13.07 -0.92 -7.77
C PRO A 188 13.70 -1.48 -6.49
N LYS A 189 15.03 -1.60 -6.47
CA LYS A 189 15.78 -2.15 -5.34
C LYS A 189 17.09 -1.42 -5.10
N THR A 190 17.51 -1.40 -3.85
CA THR A 190 18.83 -0.90 -3.43
C THR A 190 19.95 -1.86 -3.86
N THR A 191 21.19 -1.37 -3.82
CA THR A 191 22.38 -2.23 -3.94
C THR A 191 22.79 -2.80 -2.58
N GLY A 192 22.59 -2.02 -1.52
CA GLY A 192 22.92 -2.39 -0.14
C GLY A 192 21.69 -2.67 0.72
N ARG A 193 21.92 -2.74 2.04
CA ARG A 193 20.89 -3.03 3.05
C ARG A 193 20.11 -1.81 3.54
N TYR A 194 20.45 -0.62 3.07
CA TYR A 194 19.89 0.65 3.48
C TYR A 194 19.24 1.39 2.31
N LEU A 195 18.16 2.10 2.61
CA LEU A 195 17.49 3.01 1.70
C LEU A 195 17.13 4.28 2.48
N THR A 196 17.31 5.45 1.86
CA THR A 196 16.93 6.72 2.46
C THR A 196 16.00 7.52 1.54
N LEU A 197 14.92 8.07 2.12
CA LEU A 197 13.96 8.94 1.45
C LEU A 197 13.90 10.32 2.10
N VAL A 198 13.71 11.37 1.29
CA VAL A 198 13.52 12.74 1.78
C VAL A 198 12.66 13.56 0.82
N ASN A 199 11.87 14.49 1.34
CA ASN A 199 11.07 15.42 0.53
C ASN A 199 11.50 16.87 0.80
N PHE A 200 12.30 17.43 -0.10
CA PHE A 200 12.78 18.82 0.02
C PHE A 200 11.69 19.86 -0.28
N TYR A 201 10.63 19.48 -1.00
CA TYR A 201 9.56 20.39 -1.40
C TYR A 201 8.57 20.70 -0.27
N ARG A 202 8.54 19.88 0.79
CA ARG A 202 7.57 20.00 1.91
C ARG A 202 6.12 19.96 1.43
N LEU A 203 5.88 19.27 0.32
CA LEU A 203 4.55 19.08 -0.25
C LEU A 203 4.00 17.72 0.20
N PRO A 204 2.72 17.64 0.58
CA PRO A 204 2.11 16.38 0.96
C PRO A 204 1.99 15.45 -0.26
N SER A 205 1.92 14.16 0.02
CA SER A 205 1.61 13.10 -0.94
C SER A 205 0.37 12.34 -0.46
N ASP A 206 -0.48 11.91 -1.39
CA ASP A 206 -1.64 11.06 -1.11
C ASP A 206 -1.29 9.55 -1.15
N SER A 207 0.00 9.27 -1.31
CA SER A 207 0.53 7.93 -1.47
C SER A 207 1.11 7.36 -0.19
N TYR A 208 1.18 6.04 -0.18
CA TYR A 208 1.82 5.25 0.85
C TYR A 208 2.90 4.39 0.21
N LEU A 209 3.89 4.07 1.02
CA LEU A 209 5.01 3.23 0.65
C LEU A 209 4.99 1.97 1.47
N PHE A 210 5.09 0.84 0.80
CA PHE A 210 5.41 -0.44 1.41
C PHE A 210 6.88 -0.77 1.12
N VAL A 211 7.66 -0.90 2.20
CA VAL A 211 9.09 -1.21 2.15
C VAL A 211 9.28 -2.67 2.52
N THR A 212 9.88 -3.45 1.63
CA THR A 212 10.04 -4.90 1.79
C THR A 212 11.42 -5.36 1.30
N SER A 213 11.70 -6.66 1.37
CA SER A 213 12.95 -7.24 0.87
C SER A 213 12.81 -7.78 -0.56
N SER A 214 13.92 -7.86 -1.30
CA SER A 214 13.96 -8.14 -2.76
C SER A 214 13.43 -9.50 -3.26
N GLN A 215 12.80 -10.30 -2.40
CA GLN A 215 12.31 -11.66 -2.69
C GLN A 215 10.98 -11.66 -3.47
N TYR A 216 10.33 -10.51 -3.55
CA TYR A 216 8.93 -10.37 -3.94
C TYR A 216 8.74 -9.82 -5.36
N ARG A 217 9.21 -10.56 -6.37
CA ARG A 217 9.17 -10.12 -7.79
C ARG A 217 7.77 -9.87 -8.36
N ASN A 218 6.72 -10.44 -7.76
CA ASN A 218 5.32 -10.34 -8.23
C ASN A 218 4.38 -9.80 -7.14
N TYR A 219 4.84 -8.84 -6.34
CA TYR A 219 4.01 -8.19 -5.32
C TYR A 219 3.41 -6.89 -5.86
N GLY A 220 2.10 -6.75 -5.71
CA GLY A 220 1.40 -5.48 -5.80
C GLY A 220 1.21 -4.86 -4.42
N PHE A 221 0.93 -3.56 -4.41
CA PHE A 221 0.49 -2.85 -3.22
C PHE A 221 -0.76 -2.03 -3.57
N ALA A 222 -1.75 -2.02 -2.69
CA ALA A 222 -3.02 -1.33 -2.90
C ALA A 222 -3.51 -0.67 -1.62
N ILE A 223 -4.03 0.54 -1.76
CA ILE A 223 -4.63 1.32 -0.68
C ILE A 223 -6.15 1.20 -0.73
N LEU A 224 -6.74 0.95 0.44
CA LEU A 224 -8.17 0.87 0.68
C LEU A 224 -8.61 2.03 1.58
N SER A 225 -9.88 2.40 1.49
CA SER A 225 -10.54 3.32 2.41
C SER A 225 -11.99 2.90 2.59
N LYS A 226 -12.56 3.13 3.78
CA LYS A 226 -13.95 2.80 4.11
C LYS A 226 -14.99 3.41 3.17
N ASN A 227 -14.65 4.55 2.54
CA ASN A 227 -15.56 5.28 1.66
C ASN A 227 -15.49 4.84 0.19
N LYS A 228 -14.59 3.91 -0.16
CA LYS A 228 -14.35 3.53 -1.55
C LYS A 228 -14.23 2.02 -1.68
N PRO A 229 -15.26 1.32 -2.22
CA PRO A 229 -15.12 -0.11 -2.52
C PRO A 229 -14.00 -0.31 -3.54
N TYR A 230 -13.24 -1.38 -3.37
CA TYR A 230 -12.15 -1.74 -4.25
C TYR A 230 -12.53 -2.97 -5.05
N ARG A 231 -12.74 -2.80 -6.36
CA ARG A 231 -13.07 -3.89 -7.29
C ARG A 231 -12.01 -3.98 -8.37
N VAL A 232 -11.41 -5.17 -8.54
CA VAL A 232 -10.34 -5.37 -9.51
C VAL A 232 -10.39 -6.76 -10.12
N LYS A 233 -9.93 -6.86 -11.37
CA LYS A 233 -9.60 -8.13 -12.02
C LYS A 233 -8.10 -8.38 -11.91
N LYS A 234 -7.70 -9.57 -11.49
CA LYS A 234 -6.30 -9.98 -11.32
C LYS A 234 -6.10 -11.32 -12.01
N ALA A 235 -4.99 -11.44 -12.73
CA ALA A 235 -4.57 -12.67 -13.38
C ALA A 235 -3.17 -13.08 -12.90
N ALA A 236 -2.94 -14.38 -12.83
CA ALA A 236 -1.62 -14.98 -12.62
C ALA A 236 -1.38 -16.04 -13.72
N THR A 237 -0.34 -15.84 -14.52
CA THR A 237 0.08 -16.76 -15.59
C THR A 237 1.22 -17.68 -15.15
N ILE A 238 1.29 -18.86 -15.77
CA ILE A 238 2.36 -19.85 -15.54
C ILE A 238 3.51 -19.56 -16.51
N ASP A 239 4.40 -18.62 -16.17
CA ASP A 239 5.62 -18.40 -16.96
C ASP A 239 6.74 -19.39 -16.55
N GLY A 240 6.44 -20.69 -16.59
CA GLY A 240 7.40 -21.79 -16.39
C GLY A 240 8.04 -21.89 -15.00
N LYS A 241 7.75 -20.97 -14.08
CA LYS A 241 8.10 -20.98 -12.65
C LYS A 241 6.87 -20.50 -11.90
N SER A 242 6.46 -21.23 -10.85
CA SER A 242 5.29 -20.96 -10.00
C SER A 242 5.18 -19.47 -9.61
N ALA A 243 4.43 -18.70 -10.40
CA ALA A 243 4.31 -17.27 -10.20
C ALA A 243 3.10 -17.01 -9.30
N LEU A 244 3.31 -17.16 -7.98
CA LEU A 244 2.41 -16.61 -6.99
C LEU A 244 2.39 -15.08 -7.18
N SER A 245 1.22 -14.54 -7.54
CA SER A 245 1.00 -13.09 -7.56
C SER A 245 0.41 -12.70 -6.22
N ALA A 246 1.11 -11.88 -5.46
CA ALA A 246 0.61 -11.39 -4.18
C ALA A 246 0.27 -9.91 -4.29
N THR A 247 -0.73 -9.45 -3.56
CA THR A 247 -0.96 -8.02 -3.39
C THR A 247 -1.19 -7.75 -1.91
N VAL A 248 -0.40 -6.84 -1.35
CA VAL A 248 -0.61 -6.32 0.00
C VAL A 248 -1.67 -5.23 -0.09
N PHE A 249 -2.69 -5.35 0.75
CA PHE A 249 -3.77 -4.39 0.89
C PHE A 249 -3.63 -3.69 2.23
N TYR A 250 -3.80 -2.37 2.22
CA TYR A 250 -3.75 -1.54 3.42
C TYR A 250 -4.91 -0.55 3.43
N CYS A 251 -5.75 -0.64 4.45
CA CYS A 251 -6.83 0.31 4.72
C CYS A 251 -6.34 1.42 5.66
N ILE A 252 -6.52 2.67 5.23
CA ILE A 252 -5.98 3.82 5.96
C ILE A 252 -6.87 4.29 7.12
N ASP A 253 -8.14 3.89 7.14
CA ASP A 253 -9.17 4.46 8.01
C ASP A 253 -10.12 3.42 8.63
N SER A 254 -9.78 2.13 8.57
CA SER A 254 -10.53 1.03 9.18
C SER A 254 -9.64 -0.18 9.50
N ASN A 255 -9.90 -0.85 10.61
CA ASN A 255 -9.26 -2.11 11.02
C ASN A 255 -10.05 -3.36 10.60
N GLU A 256 -11.06 -3.21 9.75
CA GLU A 256 -11.84 -4.30 9.19
C GLU A 256 -12.09 -4.10 7.70
N THR A 257 -12.06 -5.22 6.98
CA THR A 257 -12.37 -5.29 5.56
C THR A 257 -13.19 -6.54 5.27
N TYR A 258 -14.05 -6.48 4.26
CA TYR A 258 -14.95 -7.53 3.86
C TYR A 258 -14.69 -7.90 2.40
N LEU A 259 -14.46 -9.17 2.12
CA LEU A 259 -14.58 -9.72 0.78
C LEU A 259 -16.07 -9.86 0.47
N THR A 260 -16.59 -9.05 -0.45
CA THR A 260 -18.04 -8.97 -0.74
C THR A 260 -18.44 -9.62 -2.06
N ASP A 261 -17.51 -9.72 -3.01
CA ASP A 261 -17.69 -10.45 -4.26
C ASP A 261 -16.39 -11.18 -4.60
N LEU A 262 -16.51 -12.37 -5.18
CA LEU A 262 -15.41 -13.16 -5.71
C LEU A 262 -15.91 -14.02 -6.87
N LYS A 263 -15.28 -13.85 -8.03
CA LYS A 263 -15.52 -14.63 -9.24
C LYS A 263 -14.19 -15.19 -9.71
N ILE A 264 -14.16 -16.49 -9.98
CA ILE A 264 -13.03 -17.13 -10.65
C ILE A 264 -13.42 -17.23 -12.13
N LEU A 265 -12.73 -16.46 -12.99
CA LEU A 265 -13.19 -16.17 -14.36
C LEU A 265 -12.86 -17.30 -15.36
N ASN A 266 -11.94 -18.20 -15.03
CA ASN A 266 -11.65 -19.38 -15.86
C ASN A 266 -11.95 -20.68 -15.09
N PRO A 267 -13.19 -21.17 -15.12
CA PRO A 267 -13.62 -22.33 -14.34
C PRO A 267 -12.98 -23.65 -14.79
N LEU A 268 -12.34 -23.70 -15.96
CA LEU A 268 -11.65 -24.89 -16.46
C LEU A 268 -10.23 -25.07 -15.89
N ASN A 269 -9.67 -24.05 -15.23
CA ASN A 269 -8.38 -24.18 -14.56
C ASN A 269 -8.58 -24.71 -13.13
N GLU A 270 -8.39 -26.02 -12.95
CA GLU A 270 -8.53 -26.70 -11.66
C GLU A 270 -7.54 -26.19 -10.58
N TYR A 271 -6.44 -25.57 -11.01
CA TYR A 271 -5.36 -25.11 -10.14
C TYR A 271 -5.55 -23.69 -9.63
N ALA A 272 -6.52 -22.94 -10.17
CA ALA A 272 -6.77 -21.56 -9.74
C ALA A 272 -7.18 -21.53 -8.25
N SER A 273 -6.37 -20.86 -7.44
CA SER A 273 -6.63 -20.70 -6.01
C SER A 273 -6.27 -19.32 -5.50
N LEU A 274 -7.07 -18.88 -4.53
CA LEU A 274 -6.93 -17.62 -3.83
C LEU A 274 -6.64 -17.92 -2.37
N SER A 275 -5.61 -17.30 -1.81
CA SER A 275 -5.40 -17.31 -0.36
C SER A 275 -5.36 -15.90 0.19
N ILE A 276 -5.97 -15.71 1.36
CA ILE A 276 -5.90 -14.46 2.11
C ILE A 276 -5.20 -14.76 3.42
N ARG A 277 -4.16 -13.99 3.71
CA ARG A 277 -3.32 -14.19 4.87
C ARG A 277 -3.00 -12.89 5.60
N PRO A 278 -2.64 -12.98 6.89
CA PRO A 278 -2.10 -11.88 7.67
C PRO A 278 -0.91 -11.22 6.97
N PHE A 279 -0.72 -9.93 7.22
CA PHE A 279 0.51 -9.21 6.87
C PHE A 279 1.62 -9.66 7.83
N SER A 280 2.24 -10.79 7.52
CA SER A 280 3.43 -11.31 8.19
C SER A 280 4.24 -12.16 7.21
N ASN A 281 5.55 -12.26 7.42
CA ASN A 281 6.44 -13.07 6.56
C ASN A 281 6.35 -14.58 6.81
N ASN A 282 5.38 -15.04 7.60
CA ASN A 282 5.18 -16.45 7.84
C ASN A 282 4.14 -17.04 6.87
N TYR A 283 4.65 -17.62 5.78
CA TYR A 283 3.89 -18.24 4.69
C TYR A 283 2.95 -19.38 5.13
N TYR A 284 3.13 -19.93 6.34
CA TYR A 284 2.31 -21.03 6.83
C TYR A 284 0.93 -20.58 7.34
N TYR A 285 0.71 -19.29 7.59
CA TYR A 285 -0.56 -18.79 8.15
C TYR A 285 -1.56 -18.35 7.08
N ARG A 286 -2.01 -19.26 6.22
CA ARG A 286 -3.18 -19.01 5.36
C ARG A 286 -4.44 -19.05 6.21
N LYS A 287 -5.21 -17.95 6.24
CA LYS A 287 -6.43 -17.84 7.07
C LYS A 287 -7.69 -18.11 6.26
N LEU A 288 -7.70 -17.69 5.01
CA LEU A 288 -8.75 -18.04 4.05
C LEU A 288 -8.12 -18.66 2.81
N PHE A 289 -8.76 -19.70 2.29
CA PHE A 289 -8.32 -20.40 1.09
C PHE A 289 -9.53 -20.78 0.25
N TYR A 290 -9.53 -20.35 -1.01
CA TYR A 290 -10.59 -20.61 -1.97
C TYR A 290 -9.98 -21.25 -3.21
N ARG A 291 -10.62 -22.30 -3.71
CA ARG A 291 -10.24 -22.96 -4.96
C ARG A 291 -11.41 -23.01 -5.91
N ASN A 292 -11.07 -23.06 -7.20
CA ASN A 292 -12.04 -23.28 -8.26
C ASN A 292 -12.64 -24.70 -8.18
N TYR A 293 -11.79 -25.72 -8.03
CA TYR A 293 -12.21 -27.11 -7.95
C TYR A 293 -11.83 -27.74 -6.60
N GLY A 294 -12.78 -28.46 -5.99
CA GLY A 294 -12.52 -29.27 -4.80
C GLY A 294 -11.91 -30.62 -5.21
N THR A 295 -10.66 -30.89 -4.87
CA THR A 295 -10.14 -32.27 -4.98
C THR A 295 -10.84 -33.15 -3.93
N ARG A 296 -10.90 -34.47 -4.14
CA ARG A 296 -11.42 -35.46 -3.16
C ARG A 296 -10.68 -35.48 -1.80
N SER A 297 -9.75 -34.56 -1.55
CA SER A 297 -9.07 -34.44 -0.27
C SER A 297 -9.95 -33.69 0.73
N HIS A 298 -9.99 -34.17 1.97
CA HIS A 298 -10.74 -33.60 3.10
C HIS A 298 -10.41 -32.13 3.44
N TYR A 299 -9.44 -31.50 2.77
CA TYR A 299 -8.92 -30.18 3.11
C TYR A 299 -9.17 -29.10 2.04
N SER A 300 -9.87 -29.40 0.93
CA SER A 300 -10.12 -28.42 -0.13
C SER A 300 -11.56 -28.49 -0.68
N TYR A 301 -12.40 -27.52 -0.32
CA TYR A 301 -13.71 -27.33 -0.91
C TYR A 301 -13.66 -26.26 -2.01
N ALA A 302 -14.46 -26.43 -3.06
CA ALA A 302 -14.68 -25.39 -4.05
C ALA A 302 -15.30 -24.14 -3.37
N PHE A 303 -14.98 -22.96 -3.89
CA PHE A 303 -15.57 -21.71 -3.41
C PHE A 303 -17.10 -21.77 -3.47
N ASP A 304 -17.75 -21.48 -2.34
CA ASP A 304 -19.20 -21.32 -2.24
C ASP A 304 -19.53 -19.83 -2.07
N PRO A 305 -20.21 -19.18 -3.03
CA PRO A 305 -20.60 -17.78 -2.92
C PRO A 305 -21.43 -17.47 -1.67
N LYS A 306 -22.11 -18.46 -1.07
CA LYS A 306 -22.84 -18.31 0.19
C LYS A 306 -21.93 -18.03 1.40
N SER A 307 -20.61 -18.19 1.23
CA SER A 307 -19.58 -17.81 2.20
C SER A 307 -19.31 -16.30 2.25
N LEU A 308 -19.84 -15.51 1.31
CA LEU A 308 -19.73 -14.05 1.31
C LEU A 308 -20.94 -13.35 1.96
N PRO A 309 -20.75 -12.16 2.57
CA PRO A 309 -19.47 -11.46 2.74
C PRO A 309 -18.56 -12.15 3.77
N GLN A 310 -17.25 -12.16 3.53
CA GLN A 310 -16.26 -12.74 4.46
C GLN A 310 -15.47 -11.61 5.15
N HIS A 311 -15.53 -11.56 6.48
CA HIS A 311 -14.83 -10.57 7.29
C HIS A 311 -13.33 -10.90 7.42
N ILE A 312 -12.50 -9.87 7.29
CA ILE A 312 -11.06 -9.83 7.50
C ILE A 312 -10.81 -8.75 8.56
N ALA A 313 -10.57 -9.17 9.80
CA ALA A 313 -10.42 -8.29 10.95
C ALA A 313 -9.00 -7.70 11.03
N SER A 314 -8.58 -7.02 9.98
CA SER A 314 -7.32 -6.28 9.91
C SER A 314 -7.42 -5.13 8.92
N ASN A 315 -6.67 -4.05 9.19
CA ASN A 315 -6.40 -2.99 8.22
C ASN A 315 -5.36 -3.40 7.17
N VAL A 316 -4.59 -4.47 7.41
CA VAL A 316 -3.53 -4.92 6.51
C VAL A 316 -3.56 -6.43 6.31
N PHE A 317 -3.50 -6.88 5.06
CA PHE A 317 -3.49 -8.29 4.71
C PHE A 317 -2.90 -8.51 3.31
N THR A 318 -2.56 -9.75 2.99
CA THR A 318 -2.08 -10.13 1.66
C THR A 318 -3.07 -11.07 1.00
N ILE A 319 -3.40 -10.79 -0.25
CA ILE A 319 -4.11 -11.72 -1.13
C ILE A 319 -3.08 -12.32 -2.09
N GLU A 320 -3.00 -13.64 -2.13
CA GLU A 320 -2.15 -14.39 -3.07
C GLU A 320 -3.03 -15.17 -4.05
N LEU A 321 -2.79 -14.95 -5.33
CA LEU A 321 -3.39 -15.68 -6.43
C LEU A 321 -2.37 -16.69 -6.97
N ASP A 322 -2.74 -17.96 -6.89
CA ASP A 322 -2.01 -19.07 -7.49
C ASP A 322 -2.78 -19.54 -8.72
N GLN A 323 -2.28 -19.12 -9.89
CA GLN A 323 -2.83 -19.39 -11.22
C GLN A 323 -4.26 -18.87 -11.48
N GLY A 324 -4.54 -18.59 -12.76
CA GLY A 324 -5.88 -18.25 -13.21
C GLY A 324 -6.21 -16.77 -13.10
N GLU A 325 -7.49 -16.44 -13.23
CA GLU A 325 -8.00 -15.08 -13.23
C GLU A 325 -9.17 -14.97 -12.25
N ILE A 326 -9.13 -13.93 -11.42
CA ILE A 326 -10.17 -13.62 -10.45
C ILE A 326 -10.66 -12.18 -10.61
N GLU A 327 -11.92 -11.97 -10.28
CA GLU A 327 -12.49 -10.65 -10.01
C GLU A 327 -13.01 -10.66 -8.59
N PHE A 328 -12.66 -9.66 -7.79
CA PHE A 328 -13.16 -9.57 -6.43
C PHE A 328 -13.44 -8.14 -6.03
N GLU A 329 -14.26 -8.00 -5.00
CA GLU A 329 -14.60 -6.73 -4.38
C GLU A 329 -14.29 -6.75 -2.89
N LEU A 330 -13.60 -5.71 -2.43
CA LEU A 330 -13.31 -5.45 -1.03
C LEU A 330 -14.08 -4.19 -0.58
N LYS A 331 -14.70 -4.26 0.59
CA LYS A 331 -15.28 -3.11 1.28
C LYS A 331 -14.68 -2.99 2.66
N SER A 332 -14.04 -1.87 2.95
CA SER A 332 -13.50 -1.59 4.28
C SER A 332 -14.50 -0.83 5.14
N GLY A 333 -14.39 -0.99 6.46
CA GLY A 333 -15.27 -0.38 7.44
C GLY A 333 -16.46 -1.26 7.84
N PRO A 334 -17.18 -0.89 8.91
CA PRO A 334 -18.29 -1.68 9.44
C PRO A 334 -19.34 -1.94 8.36
N MET A 335 -19.73 -3.21 8.19
CA MET A 335 -20.73 -3.61 7.21
C MET A 335 -21.98 -4.14 7.92
N GLU A 336 -23.07 -3.39 7.89
CA GLU A 336 -24.32 -3.76 8.57
C GLU A 336 -24.89 -5.12 8.12
N ASP A 337 -24.72 -5.46 6.85
CA ASP A 337 -25.29 -6.68 6.28
C ASP A 337 -24.44 -7.92 6.56
N TYR A 338 -23.23 -7.78 7.12
CA TYR A 338 -22.39 -8.93 7.47
C TYR A 338 -23.05 -9.82 8.53
N THR A 339 -23.69 -9.20 9.53
CA THR A 339 -24.38 -9.89 10.62
C THR A 339 -25.83 -10.24 10.30
N LYS A 340 -26.41 -9.73 9.21
CA LYS A 340 -27.74 -10.11 8.77
C LYS A 340 -27.67 -11.41 7.97
N VAL A 341 -28.29 -12.46 8.47
CA VAL A 341 -28.20 -13.81 7.88
C VAL A 341 -29.55 -14.34 7.41
N ALA A 342 -29.50 -15.17 6.38
CA ALA A 342 -30.66 -15.87 5.83
C ALA A 342 -30.31 -17.35 5.59
N PRO A 343 -31.31 -18.25 5.48
CA PRO A 343 -31.05 -19.66 5.16
C PRO A 343 -30.18 -19.83 3.92
N GLY A 344 -29.19 -20.71 4.03
CA GLY A 344 -28.15 -20.94 3.04
C GLY A 344 -26.84 -20.21 3.35
N ARG A 345 -26.84 -19.15 4.16
CA ARG A 345 -25.63 -18.42 4.55
C ARG A 345 -24.64 -19.36 5.25
N LYS A 346 -23.37 -19.31 4.83
CA LYS A 346 -22.24 -19.99 5.49
C LYS A 346 -21.20 -18.94 5.84
N GLY A 347 -20.35 -19.14 6.82
CA GLY A 347 -19.25 -18.20 7.05
C GLY A 347 -18.18 -18.74 7.97
N LYS A 348 -17.02 -18.08 7.93
CA LYS A 348 -15.91 -18.33 8.85
C LYS A 348 -15.66 -17.07 9.67
N ILE A 349 -15.62 -17.20 10.98
CA ILE A 349 -15.26 -16.16 11.94
C ILE A 349 -13.83 -16.46 12.39
N ILE A 350 -12.94 -15.50 12.20
CA ILE A 350 -11.53 -15.62 12.53
C ILE A 350 -11.19 -14.50 13.53
N SER A 351 -10.58 -14.85 14.66
CA SER A 351 -10.22 -13.86 15.69
C SER A 351 -9.34 -12.73 15.12
N PRO A 352 -9.44 -11.48 15.61
CA PRO A 352 -8.58 -10.38 15.17
C PRO A 352 -7.08 -10.68 15.34
N SER A 353 -6.71 -11.32 16.45
CA SER A 353 -5.35 -11.78 16.74
C SER A 353 -4.77 -12.75 15.71
N SER A 354 -5.62 -13.50 15.00
CA SER A 354 -5.18 -14.36 13.90
C SER A 354 -4.75 -13.55 12.68
N TRP A 355 -5.25 -12.32 12.51
CA TRP A 355 -4.89 -11.42 11.42
C TRP A 355 -3.74 -10.49 11.80
N ASN A 356 -3.65 -10.10 13.07
CA ASN A 356 -2.54 -9.33 13.60
C ASN A 356 -2.28 -9.70 15.06
N GLN A 357 -1.12 -10.29 15.35
CA GLN A 357 -0.78 -10.74 16.72
C GLN A 357 -0.57 -9.58 17.71
N THR A 358 -0.47 -8.34 17.24
CA THR A 358 -0.34 -7.17 18.14
C THR A 358 -1.68 -6.66 18.65
N VAL A 359 -2.82 -7.17 18.15
CA VAL A 359 -4.15 -6.76 18.61
C VAL A 359 -4.74 -7.73 19.63
N SER A 360 -5.67 -7.22 20.45
CA SER A 360 -6.46 -8.07 21.34
C SER A 360 -7.18 -9.15 20.53
N SER A 361 -7.19 -10.37 21.06
CA SER A 361 -7.93 -11.47 20.46
C SER A 361 -9.44 -11.38 20.69
N SER A 362 -9.90 -10.51 21.59
CA SER A 362 -11.30 -10.38 21.99
C SER A 362 -12.20 -10.14 20.78
N TYR A 363 -13.34 -10.82 20.75
CA TYR A 363 -14.27 -10.72 19.63
C TYR A 363 -15.71 -10.78 20.10
N PHE A 364 -16.57 -10.01 19.45
CA PHE A 364 -18.01 -10.10 19.58
C PHE A 364 -18.69 -9.85 18.23
N ALA A 365 -19.66 -10.69 17.87
CA ALA A 365 -20.59 -10.41 16.78
C ALA A 365 -21.94 -11.06 17.07
N ASN A 366 -23.02 -10.37 16.71
CA ASN A 366 -24.39 -10.88 16.84
C ASN A 366 -25.04 -11.01 15.47
N PHE A 367 -25.20 -12.24 15.01
CA PHE A 367 -25.82 -12.56 13.72
C PHE A 367 -27.33 -12.68 13.88
N THR A 368 -28.11 -11.97 13.08
CA THR A 368 -29.58 -11.92 13.21
C THR A 368 -30.26 -12.37 11.92
N ALA A 369 -31.32 -13.15 12.04
CA ALA A 369 -32.20 -13.59 10.97
C ALA A 369 -33.60 -13.00 11.12
N THR A 370 -34.27 -12.73 10.00
CA THR A 370 -35.65 -12.20 9.99
C THR A 370 -36.71 -13.24 10.35
N LYS A 371 -36.33 -14.51 10.39
CA LYS A 371 -37.19 -15.65 10.75
C LYS A 371 -36.39 -16.66 11.55
N THR A 372 -37.08 -17.54 12.25
CA THR A 372 -36.44 -18.65 12.96
C THR A 372 -35.71 -19.55 11.97
N VAL A 373 -34.44 -19.81 12.25
CA VAL A 373 -33.53 -20.62 11.46
C VAL A 373 -32.80 -21.60 12.36
N LYS A 374 -32.15 -22.60 11.76
CA LYS A 374 -31.20 -23.46 12.46
C LYS A 374 -29.80 -22.93 12.22
N PHE A 375 -29.09 -22.59 13.29
CA PHE A 375 -27.66 -22.32 13.27
C PHE A 375 -26.91 -23.61 13.51
N GLU A 376 -25.97 -23.95 12.65
CA GLU A 376 -24.98 -25.01 12.86
C GLU A 376 -23.59 -24.36 12.89
N PHE A 377 -22.75 -24.76 13.84
CA PHE A 377 -21.41 -24.21 13.99
C PHE A 377 -20.40 -25.23 14.50
N ASN A 378 -19.15 -25.03 14.12
CA ASN A 378 -18.02 -25.86 14.52
C ASN A 378 -16.77 -25.00 14.74
N VAL A 379 -15.93 -25.43 15.67
CA VAL A 379 -14.61 -24.82 15.91
C VAL A 379 -13.59 -25.57 15.06
N ASP A 380 -12.97 -24.89 14.09
CA ASP A 380 -11.89 -25.45 13.27
C ASP A 380 -10.56 -25.44 14.02
N ASP A 381 -10.30 -24.33 14.72
CA ASP A 381 -9.05 -24.08 15.43
C ASP A 381 -9.33 -23.16 16.62
N MET A 382 -8.66 -23.38 17.74
CA MET A 382 -8.76 -22.55 18.94
C MET A 382 -7.50 -22.71 19.80
N ASN A 383 -6.89 -21.58 20.13
CA ASN A 383 -5.78 -21.48 21.05
C ASN A 383 -6.11 -20.46 22.15
N THR A 384 -5.87 -20.82 23.41
CA THR A 384 -6.12 -19.96 24.58
C THR A 384 -4.87 -19.90 25.43
N MET A 385 -4.38 -18.70 25.70
CA MET A 385 -3.15 -18.50 26.48
C MET A 385 -3.42 -18.38 27.98
N LYS A 386 -4.67 -18.07 28.38
CA LYS A 386 -5.10 -18.04 29.78
C LYS A 386 -6.28 -18.98 30.00
N TYR A 387 -6.33 -19.58 31.19
CA TYR A 387 -7.34 -20.58 31.55
C TYR A 387 -8.79 -20.04 31.54
N GLU A 388 -8.96 -18.74 31.77
CA GLU A 388 -10.27 -18.07 31.84
C GLU A 388 -10.81 -17.64 30.46
N GLU A 389 -10.03 -17.82 29.39
CA GLU A 389 -10.43 -17.44 28.03
C GLU A 389 -11.41 -18.47 27.47
N MET A 390 -12.52 -17.99 26.94
CA MET A 390 -13.65 -18.81 26.53
C MET A 390 -14.20 -18.34 25.19
N LEU A 391 -14.55 -19.27 24.33
CA LEU A 391 -15.39 -19.05 23.17
C LEU A 391 -16.82 -19.47 23.52
N LEU A 392 -17.74 -18.50 23.46
CA LEU A 392 -19.13 -18.67 23.82
C LEU A 392 -20.01 -18.39 22.60
N VAL A 393 -20.98 -19.26 22.36
CA VAL A 393 -22.03 -19.03 21.38
C VAL A 393 -23.37 -19.05 22.10
N GLU A 394 -24.16 -18.01 21.90
CA GLU A 394 -25.52 -17.88 22.40
C GLU A 394 -26.47 -17.91 21.21
N VAL A 395 -27.48 -18.77 21.24
CA VAL A 395 -28.53 -18.83 20.21
C VAL A 395 -29.87 -18.64 20.89
N GLY A 396 -30.64 -17.66 20.43
CA GLY A 396 -31.94 -17.35 21.02
C GLY A 396 -32.93 -16.80 20.01
N GLN A 397 -34.12 -16.45 20.51
CA GLN A 397 -35.19 -15.82 19.74
C GLN A 397 -35.52 -14.45 20.29
N LEU A 398 -35.39 -13.42 19.45
CA LEU A 398 -35.94 -12.10 19.74
C LEU A 398 -37.44 -12.20 20.03
N HIS A 399 -37.85 -11.57 21.13
CA HIS A 399 -39.25 -11.49 21.57
C HIS A 399 -39.93 -12.84 21.91
N SER A 400 -39.13 -13.87 22.22
CA SER A 400 -39.62 -15.12 22.81
C SER A 400 -39.38 -15.13 24.32
N TYR A 401 -40.24 -15.82 25.07
CA TYR A 401 -40.03 -16.12 26.49
C TYR A 401 -39.11 -17.34 26.72
N SER A 402 -38.63 -17.99 25.65
CA SER A 402 -37.70 -19.11 25.75
C SER A 402 -36.29 -18.65 26.12
N ASP A 403 -35.69 -19.29 27.11
CA ASP A 403 -34.30 -19.04 27.48
C ASP A 403 -33.34 -19.28 26.29
N PRO A 404 -32.34 -18.39 26.08
CA PRO A 404 -31.30 -18.62 25.08
C PRO A 404 -30.50 -19.88 25.39
N GLN A 405 -30.04 -20.56 24.34
CA GLN A 405 -29.12 -21.68 24.46
C GLN A 405 -27.68 -21.17 24.47
N PHE A 406 -26.92 -21.55 25.49
CA PHE A 406 -25.52 -21.16 25.65
C PHE A 406 -24.59 -22.35 25.42
N PHE A 407 -23.59 -22.14 24.57
CA PHE A 407 -22.57 -23.11 24.22
C PHE A 407 -21.20 -22.57 24.62
N LYS A 408 -20.54 -23.25 25.55
CA LYS A 408 -19.11 -23.03 25.83
C LYS A 408 -18.29 -23.95 24.94
N LEU A 409 -17.62 -23.38 23.94
CA LEU A 409 -16.93 -24.12 22.90
C LEU A 409 -15.48 -24.40 23.26
N THR A 410 -14.97 -25.50 22.69
CA THR A 410 -13.60 -25.98 22.83
C THR A 410 -13.05 -26.34 21.43
N PRO A 411 -11.74 -26.63 21.28
CA PRO A 411 -11.18 -27.09 20.01
C PRO A 411 -11.82 -28.40 19.47
N ARG A 412 -12.60 -29.12 20.27
CA ARG A 412 -13.29 -30.37 19.89
C ARG A 412 -14.79 -30.18 19.65
N SER A 413 -15.29 -28.95 19.66
CA SER A 413 -16.70 -28.65 19.45
C SER A 413 -17.05 -28.72 17.97
N PHE A 414 -17.55 -29.88 17.53
CA PHE A 414 -18.02 -30.14 16.17
C PHE A 414 -19.54 -30.36 16.15
N GLY A 415 -20.19 -29.94 15.06
CA GLY A 415 -21.61 -30.21 14.78
C GLY A 415 -22.57 -29.66 15.85
N GLN A 416 -22.25 -28.51 16.46
CA GLN A 416 -23.17 -27.89 17.41
C GLN A 416 -24.29 -27.21 16.64
N GLU A 417 -25.52 -27.36 17.10
CA GLU A 417 -26.68 -26.78 16.44
C GLU A 417 -27.72 -26.24 17.43
N ALA A 418 -28.38 -25.16 17.05
CA ALA A 418 -29.48 -24.58 17.80
C ALA A 418 -30.44 -23.83 16.88
N ILE A 419 -31.68 -23.67 17.34
CA ILE A 419 -32.74 -22.98 16.59
C ILE A 419 -32.97 -21.61 17.22
N GLY A 420 -32.93 -20.56 16.42
CA GLY A 420 -33.04 -19.19 16.91
C GLY A 420 -33.34 -18.18 15.80
N THR A 421 -33.57 -16.92 16.19
CA THR A 421 -33.53 -15.77 15.28
C THR A 421 -32.22 -14.99 15.40
N TYR A 422 -31.35 -15.31 16.36
CA TYR A 422 -30.01 -14.76 16.43
C TYR A 422 -28.98 -15.77 16.94
N MET A 423 -27.70 -15.50 16.65
CA MET A 423 -26.52 -16.19 17.16
C MET A 423 -25.48 -15.15 17.55
N ALA A 424 -25.19 -15.01 18.84
CA ALA A 424 -24.10 -14.17 19.34
C ALA A 424 -22.85 -15.00 19.60
N VAL A 425 -21.71 -14.56 19.06
CA VAL A 425 -20.41 -15.21 19.22
C VAL A 425 -19.52 -14.27 20.02
N THR A 426 -19.04 -14.75 21.16
CA THR A 426 -18.16 -13.99 22.07
C THR A 426 -16.87 -14.77 22.32
N PHE A 427 -15.72 -14.12 22.17
CA PHE A 427 -14.45 -14.66 22.59
C PHE A 427 -13.78 -13.71 23.59
N THR A 428 -13.50 -14.21 24.79
CA THR A 428 -12.96 -13.41 25.91
C THR A 428 -11.43 -13.36 25.95
N GLY A 429 -10.76 -13.90 24.91
CA GLY A 429 -9.30 -13.86 24.82
C GLY A 429 -8.75 -12.44 24.89
N THR A 430 -7.66 -12.24 25.63
CA THR A 430 -7.04 -10.91 25.81
C THR A 430 -5.63 -10.80 25.26
N THR A 431 -5.01 -11.92 24.87
CA THR A 431 -3.62 -11.94 24.41
C THR A 431 -3.53 -12.17 22.91
N GLY A 432 -2.50 -11.61 22.26
CA GLY A 432 -2.25 -11.79 20.83
C GLY A 432 -1.98 -13.25 20.41
N GLY A 433 -1.58 -14.11 21.36
CA GLY A 433 -1.41 -15.54 21.13
C GLY A 433 -2.71 -16.35 21.19
N SER A 434 -3.76 -15.80 21.80
CA SER A 434 -5.07 -16.46 21.86
C SER A 434 -5.80 -16.24 20.54
N SER A 435 -6.44 -17.27 19.99
CA SER A 435 -7.10 -17.21 18.69
C SER A 435 -8.20 -18.24 18.55
N PHE A 436 -9.14 -18.01 17.63
CA PHE A 436 -10.10 -19.03 17.23
C PHE A 436 -10.48 -18.87 15.76
N THR A 437 -10.96 -19.97 15.19
CA THR A 437 -11.63 -20.04 13.90
C THR A 437 -12.92 -20.85 14.08
N LEU A 438 -14.06 -20.20 13.86
CA LEU A 438 -15.39 -20.82 13.95
C LEU A 438 -16.07 -20.77 12.58
N ASN A 439 -16.56 -21.90 12.10
CA ASN A 439 -17.41 -21.94 10.93
C ASN A 439 -18.87 -22.02 11.37
N TYR A 440 -19.75 -21.43 10.56
CA TYR A 440 -21.18 -21.53 10.77
C TYR A 440 -21.93 -21.71 9.46
N THR A 441 -23.09 -22.36 9.54
CA THR A 441 -24.09 -22.48 8.49
C THR A 441 -25.46 -22.13 9.05
N VAL A 442 -26.26 -21.44 8.26
CA VAL A 442 -27.65 -21.11 8.57
C VAL A 442 -28.56 -21.93 7.69
N GLU A 443 -29.36 -22.80 8.28
CA GLU A 443 -30.27 -23.69 7.57
C GLU A 443 -31.73 -23.25 7.74
N ASN A 444 -32.55 -23.61 6.76
CA ASN A 444 -33.99 -23.52 6.90
C ASN A 444 -34.47 -24.66 7.80
N LEU A 445 -35.50 -24.40 8.61
CA LEU A 445 -36.15 -25.48 9.35
C LEU A 445 -36.80 -26.43 8.33
N ARG A 446 -36.30 -27.67 8.23
CA ARG A 446 -36.95 -28.67 7.38
C ARG A 446 -38.38 -28.86 7.90
N LYS A 447 -39.39 -28.67 7.04
CA LYS A 447 -40.71 -29.25 7.28
C LYS A 447 -40.52 -30.77 7.21
N SER A 448 -40.59 -31.47 8.34
CA SER A 448 -40.70 -32.92 8.30
C SER A 448 -42.07 -33.26 7.70
N PHE A 449 -42.12 -33.56 6.41
CA PHE A 449 -43.24 -34.34 5.88
C PHE A 449 -43.05 -35.76 6.42
N ARG A 450 -43.66 -36.06 7.57
CA ARG A 450 -44.08 -37.43 7.85
C ARG A 450 -45.31 -37.64 6.97
N SER A 451 -45.14 -38.35 5.86
CA SER A 451 -46.25 -39.06 5.24
C SER A 451 -46.60 -40.22 6.16
N GLU A 452 -47.79 -40.16 6.76
CA GLU A 452 -48.50 -41.35 7.26
C GLU A 452 -48.89 -42.28 6.11
#